data_AF-A0A2V7WUB1-F1
#
_entry.id   AF-A0A2V7WUB1-F1
#
_cell.length_a   1.000
_cell.length_b   1.000
_cell.length_c   1.000
_cell.angle_alpha   90.00
_cell.angle_beta   90.00
_cell.angle_gamma   90.00
#
_symmetry.space_group_name_H-M   'P 1'
#
loop_
_entity.id
_entity.type
_entity.pdbx_description
1 polymer ?
#
loop_
_entity_poly.entity_id
_entity_poly.type
_entity_poly.pdbx_seq_one_letter_code
_entity_poly.pdbx_strand_id
1 'polypeptide(L)'
;VRQPRIPCYKLAVKFHRSDILGRFLRSGRSGFYFSVEQEGMVAAGDSFEFLSREPRAIDIAQMNRLFAEDKYNARLLESAIATPALPQDWRDYFRKRQSGATPEESIENSSADI
;
A
#
# COMPACT_ATOMS: atom_id res chain seq x y z
N VAL A 1 9.20 -5.44 -1.50
CA VAL A 1 7.84 -5.08 -1.00
C VAL A 1 7.24 -4.06 -1.94
N ARG A 2 5.97 -4.19 -2.33
CA ARG A 2 5.36 -3.29 -3.34
C ARG A 2 4.34 -2.31 -2.77
N GLN A 3 3.42 -2.79 -1.93
CA GLN A 3 2.32 -1.97 -1.41
C GLN A 3 1.75 -2.52 -0.09
N PRO A 4 1.15 -1.69 0.78
CA PRO A 4 0.35 -2.14 1.89
C PRO A 4 -0.93 -2.80 1.39
N ARG A 5 -1.55 -3.61 2.23
CA ARG A 5 -2.91 -4.09 1.98
C ARG A 5 -3.91 -2.98 2.29
N ILE A 6 -4.62 -2.49 1.29
CA ILE A 6 -5.74 -1.58 1.49
C ILE A 6 -7.01 -2.41 1.79
N PRO A 7 -7.76 -2.12 2.86
CA PRO A 7 -8.96 -2.89 3.18
C PRO A 7 -10.08 -2.57 2.18
N CYS A 8 -10.81 -3.61 1.76
CA CYS A 8 -11.99 -3.49 0.91
C CYS A 8 -13.26 -3.93 1.64
N TYR A 9 -14.43 -3.71 1.04
CA TYR A 9 -15.73 -4.02 1.65
C TYR A 9 -15.87 -5.49 2.09
N LYS A 10 -15.19 -6.44 1.43
CA LYS A 10 -15.19 -7.86 1.79
C LYS A 10 -14.73 -8.08 3.25
N LEU A 11 -13.86 -7.20 3.76
CA LEU A 11 -13.46 -7.22 5.17
C LEU A 11 -14.63 -6.89 6.09
N ALA A 12 -15.46 -5.88 5.76
CA ALA A 12 -16.65 -5.53 6.52
C ALA A 12 -17.68 -6.66 6.54
N VAL A 13 -17.89 -7.31 5.39
CA VAL A 13 -18.77 -8.48 5.28
C VAL A 13 -18.27 -9.61 6.16
N LYS A 14 -16.99 -9.97 6.07
CA LYS A 14 -16.37 -11.06 6.86
C LYS A 14 -16.50 -10.87 8.37
N PHE A 15 -16.36 -9.63 8.84
CA PHE A 15 -16.39 -9.31 10.27
C PHE A 15 -17.76 -8.80 10.77
N HIS A 16 -18.77 -8.76 9.89
CA HIS A 16 -20.09 -8.19 10.16
C HIS A 16 -20.03 -6.81 10.84
N ARG A 17 -19.12 -5.95 10.37
CA ARG A 17 -18.80 -4.69 11.04
C ARG A 17 -18.48 -3.59 10.04
N SER A 18 -19.35 -2.58 9.98
CA SER A 18 -19.24 -1.46 9.03
C SER A 18 -18.06 -0.53 9.30
N ASP A 19 -17.62 -0.39 10.54
CA ASP A 19 -16.51 0.50 10.92
C ASP A 19 -15.11 -0.14 10.77
N ILE A 20 -15.02 -1.41 10.34
CA ILE A 20 -13.77 -2.17 10.35
C ILE A 20 -12.73 -1.63 9.36
N LEU A 21 -13.15 -1.09 8.22
CA LEU A 21 -12.22 -0.51 7.22
C LEU A 21 -11.46 0.68 7.82
N GLY A 22 -12.18 1.61 8.44
CA GLY A 22 -11.59 2.77 9.10
C GLY A 22 -10.68 2.37 10.26
N ARG A 23 -11.09 1.38 11.07
CA ARG A 23 -10.24 0.85 12.15
C ARG A 23 -8.97 0.18 11.61
N PHE A 24 -9.10 -0.60 10.54
CA PHE A 24 -7.97 -1.29 9.91
C PHE A 24 -6.94 -0.29 9.37
N LEU A 25 -7.40 0.73 8.64
CA LEU A 25 -6.53 1.82 8.15
C LEU A 25 -5.83 2.55 9.29
N ARG A 26 -6.59 3.03 10.29
CA ARG A 26 -6.01 3.76 11.45
C ARG A 26 -5.05 2.92 12.29
N SER A 27 -5.24 1.61 12.33
CA SER A 27 -4.32 0.74 13.07
C SER A 27 -2.90 0.71 12.47
N GLY A 28 -2.76 0.98 11.16
CA GLY A 28 -1.50 0.78 10.44
C GLY A 28 -1.04 -0.68 10.33
N ARG A 29 -1.85 -1.65 10.79
CA ARG A 29 -1.53 -3.09 10.82
C ARG A 29 -2.09 -3.82 9.60
N SER A 30 -1.83 -3.26 8.42
CA SER A 30 -2.38 -3.77 7.17
C SER A 30 -1.68 -5.03 6.64
N GLY A 31 -0.40 -5.20 6.97
CA GLY A 31 0.47 -6.10 6.20
C GLY A 31 0.78 -5.50 4.83
N PHE A 32 1.37 -6.31 3.95
CA PHE A 32 1.86 -5.84 2.64
C PHE A 32 1.91 -6.98 1.63
N TYR A 33 2.00 -6.58 0.37
CA TYR A 33 2.17 -7.48 -0.77
C TYR A 33 3.61 -7.40 -1.32
N PHE A 34 4.06 -8.55 -1.83
CA PHE A 34 5.27 -8.67 -2.65
C PHE A 34 4.88 -8.87 -4.11
N SER A 35 5.76 -8.45 -5.02
CA SER A 35 5.78 -9.01 -6.37
C SER A 35 6.76 -10.18 -6.38
N VAL A 36 6.51 -11.15 -7.25
CA VAL A 36 7.49 -12.19 -7.56
C VAL A 36 8.51 -11.59 -8.53
N GLU A 37 9.77 -11.49 -8.12
CA GLU A 37 10.86 -11.04 -8.99
C GLU A 37 11.39 -12.19 -9.85
N GLN A 38 11.50 -13.37 -9.23
CA GLN A 38 11.92 -14.61 -9.86
C GLN A 38 11.06 -15.74 -9.29
N GLU A 39 10.47 -16.54 -10.18
CA GLU A 39 9.69 -17.71 -9.79
C GLU A 39 10.58 -18.82 -9.24
N GLY A 40 10.03 -19.63 -8.34
CA GLY A 40 10.76 -20.71 -7.69
C GLY A 40 9.88 -21.46 -6.69
N MET A 41 10.47 -22.48 -6.05
CA MET A 41 9.81 -23.29 -5.04
C MET A 41 10.06 -22.71 -3.65
N VAL A 42 9.02 -22.67 -2.82
CA VAL A 42 9.07 -22.26 -1.42
C VAL A 42 8.23 -23.24 -0.58
N ALA A 43 8.64 -23.46 0.67
CA ALA A 43 7.96 -24.32 1.62
C ALA A 43 7.72 -23.62 2.96
N ALA A 44 6.76 -24.14 3.73
CA ALA A 44 6.54 -23.68 5.10
C ALA A 44 7.77 -24.00 5.96
N GLY A 45 8.31 -22.98 6.63
CA GLY A 45 9.52 -23.10 7.44
C GLY A 45 10.77 -22.51 6.78
N ASP A 46 10.72 -22.16 5.49
CA ASP A 46 11.81 -21.44 4.84
C ASP A 46 12.04 -20.07 5.49
N SER A 47 13.30 -19.67 5.59
CA SER A 47 13.69 -18.37 6.16
C SER A 47 13.63 -17.26 5.12
N PHE A 48 13.26 -16.06 5.57
CA PHE A 48 13.44 -14.85 4.79
C PHE A 48 14.81 -14.23 5.09
N GLU A 49 15.56 -13.90 4.04
CA GLU A 49 16.77 -13.11 4.13
C GLU A 49 16.52 -11.68 3.65
N PHE A 50 17.00 -10.70 4.42
CA PHE A 50 16.93 -9.30 4.02
C PHE A 50 18.12 -8.94 3.14
N LEU A 51 17.91 -8.90 1.82
CA LEU A 51 18.99 -8.65 0.88
C LEU A 51 19.37 -7.17 0.77
N SER A 52 18.38 -6.27 0.66
CA SER A 52 18.65 -4.84 0.46
C SER A 52 17.48 -3.93 0.81
N ARG A 53 17.81 -2.66 1.08
CA ARG A 53 16.88 -1.54 1.21
C ARG A 53 17.33 -0.40 0.30
N GLU A 54 16.38 0.25 -0.37
CA GLU A 54 16.61 1.58 -0.93
C GLU A 54 16.48 2.63 0.20
N PRO A 55 17.55 3.37 0.56
CA PRO A 55 17.53 4.26 1.72
C PRO A 55 16.47 5.38 1.65
N ARG A 56 16.09 5.80 0.44
CA ARG A 56 15.09 6.87 0.23
C ARG A 56 13.68 6.34 -0.03
N ALA A 57 13.49 5.02 -0.06
CA ALA A 57 12.18 4.44 -0.30
C ALA A 57 11.25 4.65 0.89
N ILE A 58 9.96 4.87 0.59
CA ILE A 58 8.92 4.91 1.60
C ILE A 58 8.75 3.52 2.22
N ASP A 59 8.56 3.45 3.53
CA ASP A 59 8.19 2.22 4.22
C ASP A 59 6.67 2.02 4.29
N ILE A 60 6.24 0.82 4.68
CA ILE A 60 4.81 0.46 4.77
C ILE A 60 4.07 1.29 5.82
N ALA A 61 4.72 1.67 6.92
CA ALA A 61 4.08 2.46 7.97
C ALA A 61 3.82 3.90 7.52
N GLN A 62 4.80 4.50 6.81
CA GLN A 62 4.68 5.80 6.16
C GLN A 62 3.61 5.78 5.05
N MET A 63 3.57 4.71 4.25
CA MET A 63 2.57 4.54 3.22
C MET A 63 1.16 4.39 3.82
N ASN A 64 1.00 3.64 4.92
CA ASN A 64 -0.26 3.56 5.66
C ASN A 64 -0.72 4.93 6.19
N ARG A 65 0.20 5.79 6.66
CA ARG A 65 -0.11 7.16 7.08
C ARG A 65 -0.70 8.00 5.95
N LEU A 66 -0.20 7.86 4.72
CA LEU A 66 -0.77 8.52 3.53
C LEU A 66 -2.21 8.08 3.24
N PHE A 67 -2.68 6.92 3.71
CA PHE A 67 -4.08 6.51 3.56
C PHE A 67 -4.96 6.91 4.73
N ALA A 68 -4.43 6.86 5.95
CA ALA A 68 -5.21 7.07 7.15
C ALA A 68 -5.40 8.55 7.51
N GLU A 69 -4.29 9.30 7.63
CA GLU A 69 -4.27 10.56 8.38
C GLU A 69 -3.52 11.68 7.64
N ASP A 70 -2.39 11.37 7.00
CA ASP A 70 -1.47 12.35 6.39
C ASP A 70 -1.60 12.43 4.86
N LYS A 71 -2.85 12.43 4.35
CA LYS A 71 -3.14 12.21 2.93
C LYS A 71 -2.35 13.13 1.98
N TYR A 72 -2.11 14.37 2.38
CA TYR A 72 -1.45 15.42 1.57
C TYR A 72 -0.05 15.79 2.08
N ASN A 73 0.58 14.96 2.90
CA ASN A 73 1.94 15.23 3.38
C ASN A 73 2.94 15.20 2.21
N ALA A 74 3.39 16.39 1.79
CA ALA A 74 4.23 16.57 0.60
C ALA A 74 5.51 15.73 0.65
N ARG A 75 6.17 15.64 1.80
CA ARG A 75 7.40 14.87 1.98
C ARG A 75 7.15 13.38 1.81
N LEU A 76 6.08 12.86 2.41
CA LEU A 76 5.74 11.44 2.28
C LEU A 76 5.31 11.10 0.85
N LEU A 77 4.55 11.98 0.19
CA LEU A 77 4.19 11.80 -1.22
C LEU A 77 5.43 11.80 -2.12
N GLU A 78 6.38 12.71 -1.89
CA GLU A 78 7.65 12.74 -2.61
C GLU A 78 8.45 11.45 -2.40
N SER A 79 8.60 10.98 -1.16
CA SER A 79 9.29 9.70 -0.88
C SER A 79 8.59 8.50 -1.52
N ALA A 80 7.25 8.48 -1.53
CA ALA A 80 6.48 7.44 -2.23
C ALA A 80 6.76 7.46 -3.73
N ILE A 81 6.62 8.64 -4.36
CA ILE A 81 6.85 8.83 -5.80
C ILE A 81 8.31 8.60 -6.18
N ALA A 82 9.27 8.78 -5.28
CA ALA A 82 10.68 8.49 -5.53
C ALA A 82 11.03 7.00 -5.38
N THR A 83 10.14 6.19 -4.79
CA THR A 83 10.43 4.76 -4.54
C THR A 83 10.51 3.98 -5.86
N PRO A 84 11.65 3.34 -6.18
CA PRO A 84 11.81 2.63 -7.45
C PRO A 84 10.84 1.46 -7.59
N ALA A 85 10.60 0.73 -6.51
CA ALA A 85 9.73 -0.44 -6.49
C ALA A 85 8.22 -0.10 -6.52
N LEU A 86 7.82 1.19 -6.50
CA LEU A 86 6.41 1.55 -6.49
C LEU A 86 5.77 1.27 -7.87
N PRO A 87 4.63 0.54 -7.93
CA PRO A 87 3.89 0.34 -9.18
C PRO A 87 3.47 1.67 -9.83
N GLN A 88 3.30 1.66 -11.16
CA GLN A 88 3.03 2.89 -11.92
C GLN A 88 1.69 3.52 -11.56
N ASP A 89 0.62 2.73 -11.43
CA ASP A 89 -0.72 3.23 -11.05
C ASP A 89 -0.71 3.94 -9.69
N TRP A 90 0.08 3.41 -8.75
CA TRP A 90 0.29 4.02 -7.44
C TRP A 90 1.06 5.34 -7.52
N ARG A 91 2.07 5.39 -8.40
CA ARG A 91 2.84 6.62 -8.65
C ARG A 91 1.95 7.71 -9.22
N ASP A 92 1.07 7.37 -10.16
CA ASP A 92 0.15 8.32 -10.77
C ASP A 92 -0.95 8.76 -9.80
N TYR A 93 -1.45 7.83 -8.98
CA TYR A 93 -2.35 8.15 -7.88
C TYR A 93 -1.75 9.17 -6.90
N PHE A 94 -0.50 8.98 -6.48
CA PHE A 94 0.15 9.92 -5.56
C PHE A 94 0.50 11.26 -6.21
N ARG A 95 0.86 11.29 -7.50
CA ARG A 95 1.08 12.54 -8.25
C ARG A 95 -0.20 13.38 -8.34
N LYS A 96 -1.33 12.76 -8.68
CA LYS A 96 -2.64 13.45 -8.70
C LYS A 96 -2.96 14.04 -7.33
N ARG A 97 -2.69 13.29 -6.27
CA ARG A 97 -2.91 13.76 -4.91
C ARG A 97 -1.96 14.90 -4.52
N GLN A 98 -0.70 14.86 -4.98
CA GLN A 98 0.29 15.92 -4.75
C GLN A 98 -0.10 17.23 -5.44
N SER A 99 -0.72 17.16 -6.63
CA SER A 99 -1.20 18.35 -7.35
C SER A 99 -2.52 18.92 -6.81
N GLY A 100 -3.10 18.32 -5.76
CA GLY A 100 -4.39 18.73 -5.20
C GLY A 100 -5.59 18.30 -6.05
N ALA A 101 -5.39 17.54 -7.12
CA ALA A 101 -6.47 16.95 -7.89
C ALA A 101 -7.10 15.81 -7.08
N THR A 102 -8.41 15.88 -6.85
CA THR A 102 -9.16 14.76 -6.26
C THR A 102 -9.00 13.53 -7.15
N PRO A 103 -8.45 12.41 -6.64
CA PRO A 103 -8.45 11.18 -7.41
C PRO A 103 -9.89 10.70 -7.53
N GLU A 104 -10.48 10.76 -8.73
CA GLU A 104 -11.67 9.97 -9.05
C GLU A 104 -11.39 8.49 -8.77
N GLU A 105 -12.40 7.80 -8.25
CA GLU A 105 -12.46 6.43 -7.72
C GLU A 105 -11.81 5.36 -8.61
N SER A 106 -10.49 5.35 -8.70
CA SER A 106 -9.72 4.46 -9.59
C SER A 106 -9.01 3.33 -8.85
N ILE A 107 -8.82 3.43 -7.53
CA ILE A 107 -8.22 2.34 -6.74
C ILE A 107 -9.28 1.35 -6.23
N GLU A 108 -10.55 1.75 -6.12
CA GLU A 108 -11.62 0.84 -5.68
C GLU A 108 -11.90 -0.28 -6.70
N ASN A 109 -11.60 -0.05 -7.98
CA ASN A 109 -11.79 -1.03 -9.07
C ASN A 109 -10.55 -1.84 -9.45
N SER A 110 -9.39 -1.57 -8.86
CA SER A 110 -8.16 -2.36 -9.10
C SER A 110 -8.02 -3.55 -8.12
N SER A 111 -8.91 -3.68 -7.14
CA SER A 111 -9.00 -4.85 -6.23
C SER A 111 -9.85 -6.00 -6.79
N ALA A 112 -10.10 -6.01 -8.11
CA ALA A 112 -10.85 -7.06 -8.80
C ALA A 112 -9.97 -8.24 -9.25
N ASP A 113 -8.65 -8.09 -9.33
CA ASP A 113 -7.73 -9.17 -9.68
C ASP A 113 -6.67 -9.37 -8.57
N ILE A 114 -7.00 -10.34 -7.69
CA ILE A 114 -6.23 -11.11 -6.68
C ILE A 114 -7.01 -11.23 -5.36
#